data_AF-A0A937N5J4-F1
#
_entry.id   AF-A0A937N5J4-F1
#
_cell.length_a   1.000
_cell.length_b   1.000
_cell.length_c   1.000
_cell.angle_alpha   90.00
_cell.angle_beta   90.00
_cell.angle_gamma   90.00
#
_symmetry.space_group_name_H-M   'P 1'
#
loop_
_entity.id
_entity.type
_entity.pdbx_description
1 polymer ?
#
loop_
_entity_poly.entity_id
_entity_poly.type
_entity_poly.pdbx_seq_one_letter_code
_entity_poly.pdbx_strand_id
1 'polypeptide(L)'
;MQRHLLSIVLVVASLSVARAEEKAPNVRLLEWERGFAVQSLAQKDMTVYLWFYEWNMFEAIEPGQHTNGTYKLDRGLSKDGRCGKIASDALTLTATATTDGADLELTVRNRTNYDFPPIAAVIPCFNPGPVKTRNKKFANTNTYFLAPDGLKKLVKREIHFNTAVRDLVNNEAKDGQYVWSHKWPISEPDAIGGLIVRESTDGKWVCGIAWQEFLSAQGHNPWECMHLSIRVGPLQSGGSKTIRGKIYLFEGNKDKLLERYRNDFADE
;
A
#
# COMPACT_ATOMS: atom_id res chain seq x y z
N MET A 1 68.63 26.61 33.80
CA MET A 1 67.99 25.63 32.89
C MET A 1 67.18 24.65 33.72
N GLN A 2 65.87 24.85 33.83
CA GLN A 2 64.97 23.91 34.51
C GLN A 2 63.74 23.77 33.62
N ARG A 3 63.54 22.56 33.07
CA ARG A 3 62.49 22.23 32.10
C ARG A 3 61.22 21.85 32.86
N HIS A 4 60.12 22.54 32.61
CA HIS A 4 58.78 22.11 33.03
C HIS A 4 58.17 21.25 31.91
N LEU A 5 57.79 20.01 32.24
CA LEU A 5 56.91 19.19 31.40
C LEU A 5 55.45 19.59 31.68
N LEU A 6 54.75 19.99 30.62
CA LEU A 6 53.29 20.17 30.63
C LEU A 6 52.65 18.82 30.25
N SER A 7 51.93 18.20 31.19
CA SER A 7 51.07 17.05 30.89
C SER A 7 49.71 17.55 30.42
N ILE A 8 49.39 17.31 29.14
CA ILE A 8 48.06 17.56 28.58
C ILE A 8 47.21 16.32 28.84
N VAL A 9 46.19 16.46 29.70
CA VAL A 9 45.16 15.45 29.91
C VAL A 9 44.07 15.66 28.87
N LEU A 10 43.96 14.74 27.91
CA LEU A 10 42.87 14.72 26.93
C LEU A 10 41.65 14.04 27.57
N VAL A 11 40.61 14.81 27.88
CA VAL A 11 39.32 14.27 28.31
C VAL A 11 38.51 13.93 27.07
N VAL A 12 38.38 12.64 26.76
CA VAL A 12 37.49 12.16 25.69
C VAL A 12 36.08 12.07 26.28
N ALA A 13 35.22 13.02 25.92
CA ALA A 13 33.81 12.99 26.26
C ALA A 13 33.07 11.99 25.34
N SER A 14 32.66 10.86 25.90
CA SER A 14 31.83 9.87 25.22
C SER A 14 30.40 10.42 25.06
N LEU A 15 30.05 10.90 23.87
CA LEU A 15 28.67 11.23 23.52
C LEU A 15 27.87 9.93 23.30
N SER A 16 27.22 9.46 24.35
CA SER A 16 26.21 8.41 24.25
C SER A 16 24.99 8.98 23.52
N VAL A 17 24.87 8.71 22.22
CA VAL A 17 23.63 8.95 21.48
C VAL A 17 22.58 8.00 22.08
N ALA A 18 21.66 8.55 22.87
CA ALA A 18 20.52 7.81 23.36
C ALA A 18 19.71 7.33 22.15
N ARG A 19 19.80 6.03 21.86
CA ARG A 19 18.97 5.39 20.84
C ARG A 19 17.54 5.47 21.35
N ALA A 20 16.73 6.34 20.74
CA ALA A 20 15.31 6.43 21.07
C ALA A 20 14.73 5.02 21.01
N GLU A 21 14.13 4.58 22.12
CA GLU A 21 13.56 3.25 22.23
C GLU A 21 12.39 3.18 21.25
N GLU A 22 12.57 2.42 20.17
CA GLU A 22 11.59 2.30 19.10
C GLU A 22 10.33 1.65 19.70
N LYS A 23 9.21 2.39 19.71
CA LYS A 23 7.96 1.91 20.31
C LYS A 23 7.58 0.59 19.65
N ALA A 24 7.32 -0.43 20.49
CA ALA A 24 6.88 -1.73 20.02
C ALA A 24 5.62 -1.59 19.13
N PRO A 25 5.49 -2.42 18.07
CA PRO A 25 4.34 -2.36 17.18
C PRO A 25 3.04 -2.69 17.92
N ASN A 26 1.95 -2.02 17.56
CA ASN A 26 0.61 -2.25 18.13
C ASN A 26 -0.21 -3.24 17.31
N VAL A 27 0.37 -3.74 16.22
CA VAL A 27 -0.22 -4.74 15.36
C VAL A 27 0.74 -5.92 15.19
N ARG A 28 0.20 -7.00 14.66
CA ARG A 28 0.98 -8.13 14.14
C ARG A 28 0.48 -8.49 12.75
N LEU A 29 1.38 -9.07 11.97
CA LEU A 29 1.06 -9.70 10.71
C LEU A 29 0.59 -11.14 10.96
N LEU A 30 -0.35 -11.58 10.13
CA LEU A 30 -0.81 -12.97 10.05
C LEU A 30 -0.76 -13.40 8.58
N GLU A 31 -0.43 -14.66 8.33
CA GLU A 31 -0.61 -15.23 7.00
C GLU A 31 -2.07 -15.64 6.78
N TRP A 32 -2.57 -15.45 5.56
CA TRP A 32 -3.82 -16.06 5.09
C TRP A 32 -3.66 -16.51 3.63
N GLU A 33 -4.64 -17.26 3.12
CA GLU A 33 -4.56 -17.93 1.80
C GLU A 33 -4.07 -17.04 0.66
N ARG A 34 -4.41 -15.73 0.67
CA ARG A 34 -4.15 -14.79 -0.43
C ARG A 34 -3.08 -13.74 -0.15
N GLY A 35 -2.44 -13.76 1.03
CA GLY A 35 -1.38 -12.80 1.37
C GLY A 35 -1.20 -12.61 2.88
N PHE A 36 -1.21 -11.36 3.33
CA PHE A 36 -1.10 -11.01 4.74
C PHE A 36 -2.36 -10.37 5.30
N ALA A 37 -2.55 -10.50 6.60
CA ALA A 37 -3.47 -9.70 7.38
C ALA A 37 -2.71 -8.90 8.43
N VAL A 38 -3.18 -7.67 8.67
CA VAL A 38 -2.69 -6.81 9.76
C VAL A 38 -3.75 -6.82 10.85
N GLN A 39 -3.37 -7.27 12.04
CA GLN A 39 -4.27 -7.41 13.19
C GLN A 39 -3.79 -6.55 14.35
N SER A 40 -4.71 -5.75 14.91
CA SER A 40 -4.47 -5.03 16.16
C SER A 40 -4.21 -6.01 17.32
N LEU A 41 -3.18 -5.72 18.11
CA LEU A 41 -2.87 -6.45 19.34
C LEU A 41 -3.86 -6.13 20.46
N ALA A 42 -4.41 -4.90 20.47
CA ALA A 42 -5.38 -4.46 21.45
C ALA A 42 -6.79 -5.02 21.19
N GLN A 43 -7.17 -5.17 19.91
CA GLN A 43 -8.51 -5.63 19.52
C GLN A 43 -8.43 -6.61 18.34
N LYS A 44 -8.45 -7.92 18.62
CA LYS A 44 -8.15 -8.96 17.61
C LYS A 44 -9.15 -9.01 16.45
N ASP A 45 -10.40 -8.60 16.66
CA ASP A 45 -11.41 -8.49 15.60
C ASP A 45 -11.11 -7.31 14.65
N MET A 46 -10.28 -6.34 15.07
CA MET A 46 -9.72 -5.32 14.19
C MET A 46 -8.57 -5.92 13.40
N THR A 47 -8.96 -6.64 12.34
CA THR A 47 -8.06 -7.21 11.34
C THR A 47 -8.45 -6.71 9.96
N VAL A 48 -7.46 -6.43 9.12
CA VAL A 48 -7.63 -6.09 7.70
C VAL A 48 -6.71 -6.96 6.86
N TYR A 49 -7.11 -7.24 5.62
CA TYR A 49 -6.51 -8.30 4.81
C TYR A 49 -6.02 -7.72 3.49
N LEU A 50 -4.79 -8.08 3.12
CA LEU A 50 -4.19 -7.80 1.83
C LEU A 50 -4.14 -9.10 1.01
N TRP A 51 -4.91 -9.13 -0.08
CA TRP A 51 -4.64 -10.00 -1.20
C TRP A 51 -3.69 -9.24 -2.13
N PHE A 52 -2.42 -9.63 -2.15
CA PHE A 52 -1.36 -8.83 -2.77
C PHE A 52 -1.47 -8.72 -4.30
N TYR A 53 -1.75 -9.82 -5.01
CA TYR A 53 -1.72 -9.85 -6.47
C TYR A 53 -3.01 -10.46 -7.02
N GLU A 54 -4.01 -9.61 -7.25
CA GLU A 54 -5.32 -10.00 -7.76
C GLU A 54 -5.44 -9.79 -9.27
N TRP A 55 -4.99 -8.63 -9.77
CA TRP A 55 -5.10 -8.25 -11.18
C TRP A 55 -3.87 -7.50 -11.68
N ASN A 56 -3.74 -7.38 -13.00
CA ASN A 56 -2.85 -6.46 -13.70
C ASN A 56 -3.66 -5.46 -14.52
N MET A 57 -3.05 -4.32 -14.82
CA MET A 57 -3.53 -3.37 -15.82
C MET A 57 -2.40 -2.95 -16.75
N PHE A 58 -2.77 -2.70 -18.00
CA PHE A 58 -1.92 -2.10 -19.02
C PHE A 58 -0.55 -2.80 -19.17
N GLU A 59 -0.58 -4.06 -19.57
CA GLU A 59 0.60 -4.88 -19.88
C GLU A 59 1.55 -5.14 -18.69
N ALA A 60 1.14 -4.89 -17.45
CA ALA A 60 1.96 -5.26 -16.29
C ALA A 60 2.01 -6.78 -16.13
N ILE A 61 3.22 -7.36 -16.13
CA ILE A 61 3.52 -8.79 -15.92
C ILE A 61 2.96 -9.72 -17.02
N GLU A 62 1.67 -9.60 -17.33
CA GLU A 62 0.96 -10.31 -18.39
C GLU A 62 0.38 -9.32 -19.41
N PRO A 63 0.43 -9.64 -20.72
CA PRO A 63 -0.12 -8.76 -21.74
C PRO A 63 -1.63 -8.53 -21.62
N GLY A 64 -2.08 -7.30 -21.88
CA GLY A 64 -3.48 -6.89 -21.89
C GLY A 64 -3.81 -5.70 -20.97
N GLN A 65 -4.95 -5.05 -21.26
CA GLN A 65 -5.43 -3.91 -20.46
C GLN A 65 -5.93 -4.30 -19.06
N HIS A 66 -6.34 -5.55 -18.87
CA HIS A 66 -6.82 -6.06 -17.58
C HIS A 66 -6.78 -7.60 -17.53
N THR A 67 -5.83 -8.17 -16.80
CA THR A 67 -5.62 -9.63 -16.69
C THR A 67 -5.55 -10.08 -15.23
N ASN A 68 -5.74 -11.38 -14.98
CA ASN A 68 -5.68 -11.93 -13.62
C ASN A 68 -4.24 -11.93 -13.11
N GLY A 69 -4.07 -11.69 -11.81
CA GLY A 69 -2.86 -12.03 -11.09
C GLY A 69 -2.89 -13.46 -10.55
N THR A 70 -1.98 -13.74 -9.61
CA THR A 70 -1.95 -15.01 -8.88
C THR A 70 -1.64 -14.79 -7.40
N TYR A 71 -2.35 -15.52 -6.55
CA TYR A 71 -2.07 -15.59 -5.12
C TYR A 71 -1.24 -16.82 -4.72
N LYS A 72 -0.87 -17.66 -5.69
CA LYS A 72 0.00 -18.83 -5.50
C LYS A 72 1.46 -18.38 -5.51
N LEU A 73 1.82 -17.59 -4.51
CA LEU A 73 3.14 -17.01 -4.30
C LEU A 73 3.78 -17.62 -3.04
N ASP A 74 5.10 -17.68 -3.01
CA ASP A 74 5.82 -18.11 -1.82
C ASP A 74 5.61 -17.10 -0.71
N ARG A 75 5.37 -17.58 0.51
CA ARG A 75 5.09 -16.73 1.67
C ARG A 75 5.91 -17.17 2.85
N GLY A 76 6.32 -16.20 3.64
CA GLY A 76 6.99 -16.41 4.91
C GLY A 76 6.63 -15.32 5.90
N LEU A 77 6.52 -15.72 7.17
CA LEU A 77 6.28 -14.82 8.29
C LEU A 77 7.31 -15.11 9.40
N SER A 78 7.83 -14.07 10.03
CA SER A 78 8.67 -14.21 11.22
C SER A 78 7.86 -14.81 12.38
N LYS A 79 8.53 -15.53 13.28
CA LYS A 79 7.87 -16.22 14.41
C LYS A 79 7.08 -15.27 15.32
N ASP A 80 7.52 -14.02 15.43
CA ASP A 80 6.88 -12.97 16.22
C ASP A 80 5.78 -12.21 15.45
N GLY A 81 5.56 -12.53 14.17
CA GLY A 81 4.58 -11.86 13.31
C GLY A 81 4.92 -10.40 13.01
N ARG A 82 6.18 -9.98 13.18
CA ARG A 82 6.60 -8.59 12.89
C ARG A 82 6.98 -8.37 11.44
N CYS A 83 7.49 -9.39 10.75
CA CYS A 83 7.94 -9.28 9.37
C CYS A 83 7.29 -10.36 8.51
N GLY A 84 6.84 -9.97 7.31
CA GLY A 84 6.29 -10.87 6.30
C GLY A 84 6.96 -10.65 4.95
N LYS A 85 7.07 -11.72 4.17
CA LYS A 85 7.50 -11.69 2.76
C LYS A 85 6.57 -12.52 1.88
N ILE A 86 6.12 -11.95 0.77
CA ILE A 86 5.49 -12.65 -0.35
C ILE A 86 6.44 -12.54 -1.55
N ALA A 87 6.74 -13.64 -2.23
CA ALA A 87 7.70 -13.63 -3.33
C ALA A 87 7.33 -14.54 -4.50
N SER A 88 7.77 -14.11 -5.69
CA SER A 88 7.97 -14.89 -6.90
C SER A 88 9.27 -14.43 -7.57
N ASP A 89 9.52 -14.88 -8.79
CA ASP A 89 10.65 -14.43 -9.60
C ASP A 89 10.50 -12.99 -10.14
N ALA A 90 9.26 -12.48 -10.21
CA ALA A 90 8.92 -11.15 -10.73
C ALA A 90 8.50 -10.15 -9.63
N LEU A 91 7.97 -10.62 -8.50
CA LEU A 91 7.43 -9.75 -7.45
C LEU A 91 7.99 -10.15 -6.09
N THR A 92 8.38 -9.17 -5.28
CA THR A 92 8.70 -9.37 -3.86
C THR A 92 8.04 -8.27 -3.05
N LEU A 93 7.07 -8.63 -2.22
CA LEU A 93 6.47 -7.75 -1.23
C LEU A 93 7.05 -8.10 0.15
N THR A 94 7.61 -7.12 0.84
CA THR A 94 7.88 -7.23 2.28
C THR A 94 6.91 -6.36 3.07
N ALA A 95 6.60 -6.80 4.29
CA ALA A 95 5.76 -6.08 5.22
C ALA A 95 6.40 -6.09 6.61
N THR A 96 6.42 -4.95 7.28
CA THR A 96 6.98 -4.79 8.63
C THR A 96 5.94 -4.12 9.53
N ALA A 97 5.54 -4.78 10.60
CA ALA A 97 4.56 -4.26 11.56
C ALA A 97 5.08 -3.00 12.26
N THR A 98 4.24 -1.98 12.34
CA THR A 98 4.52 -0.69 13.00
C THR A 98 3.54 -0.43 14.14
N THR A 99 3.64 0.75 14.76
CA THR A 99 2.70 1.19 15.82
C THR A 99 1.29 1.50 15.32
N ASP A 100 1.10 1.61 14.00
CA ASP A 100 -0.15 2.07 13.37
C ASP A 100 -0.53 1.29 12.11
N GLY A 101 0.09 0.13 11.89
CA GLY A 101 -0.17 -0.73 10.75
C GLY A 101 1.08 -1.47 10.30
N ALA A 102 1.40 -1.43 9.01
CA ALA A 102 2.59 -2.09 8.50
C ALA A 102 3.19 -1.30 7.34
N ASP A 103 4.50 -1.06 7.39
CA ASP A 103 5.25 -0.54 6.25
C ASP A 103 5.39 -1.64 5.20
N LEU A 104 5.26 -1.27 3.94
CA LEU A 104 5.35 -2.17 2.80
C LEU A 104 6.48 -1.74 1.86
N GLU A 105 7.16 -2.72 1.29
CA GLU A 105 8.10 -2.50 0.20
C GLU A 105 7.83 -3.52 -0.89
N LEU A 106 7.53 -3.04 -2.10
CA LEU A 106 7.31 -3.87 -3.28
C LEU A 106 8.47 -3.71 -4.25
N THR A 107 9.25 -4.77 -4.44
CA THR A 107 10.17 -4.89 -5.58
C THR A 107 9.47 -5.59 -6.74
N VAL A 108 9.52 -4.96 -7.92
CA VAL A 108 9.03 -5.52 -9.17
C VAL A 108 10.20 -5.69 -10.12
N ARG A 109 10.31 -6.88 -10.72
CA ARG A 109 11.25 -7.19 -11.78
C ARG A 109 10.50 -7.49 -13.06
N ASN A 110 10.79 -6.75 -14.12
CA ASN A 110 10.24 -7.06 -15.43
C ASN A 110 10.96 -8.28 -16.02
N ARG A 111 10.27 -9.43 -16.02
CA ARG A 111 10.76 -10.71 -16.56
C ARG A 111 10.28 -10.97 -17.99
N THR A 112 9.50 -10.06 -18.56
CA THR A 112 8.96 -10.21 -19.91
C THR A 112 10.01 -9.78 -20.94
N ASN A 113 9.73 -10.03 -22.21
CA ASN A 113 10.55 -9.59 -23.34
C ASN A 113 10.12 -8.23 -23.91
N TYR A 114 9.30 -7.47 -23.16
CA TYR A 114 8.81 -6.16 -23.55
C TYR A 114 8.90 -5.17 -22.37
N ASP A 115 8.87 -3.88 -22.68
CA ASP A 115 8.90 -2.85 -21.65
C ASP A 115 7.50 -2.62 -21.07
N PHE A 116 7.40 -2.49 -19.75
CA PHE A 116 6.16 -2.07 -19.12
C PHE A 116 5.89 -0.60 -19.49
N PRO A 117 4.70 -0.26 -20.02
CA PRO A 117 4.36 1.13 -20.33
C PRO A 117 4.27 1.97 -19.05
N PRO A 118 4.29 3.31 -19.14
CA PRO A 118 4.26 4.20 -17.96
C PRO A 118 3.09 4.02 -17.00
N ILE A 119 1.99 3.41 -17.47
CA ILE A 119 0.74 3.17 -16.76
C ILE A 119 0.55 1.71 -16.32
N ALA A 120 1.52 0.84 -16.59
CA ALA A 120 1.47 -0.56 -16.16
C ALA A 120 1.27 -0.63 -14.64
N ALA A 121 0.30 -1.41 -14.17
CA ALA A 121 -0.01 -1.53 -12.75
C ALA A 121 -0.39 -2.93 -12.31
N VAL A 122 -0.12 -3.24 -11.04
CA VAL A 122 -0.63 -4.43 -10.35
C VAL A 122 -1.67 -4.01 -9.32
N ILE A 123 -2.72 -4.80 -9.15
CA ILE A 123 -3.85 -4.48 -8.26
C ILE A 123 -3.88 -5.46 -7.07
N PRO A 124 -3.59 -4.98 -5.85
CA PRO A 124 -3.96 -5.68 -4.62
C PRO A 124 -5.44 -5.45 -4.27
N CYS A 125 -6.10 -6.45 -3.66
CA CYS A 125 -7.37 -6.23 -2.94
C CYS A 125 -7.10 -6.11 -1.43
N PHE A 126 -7.33 -4.90 -0.91
CA PHE A 126 -7.37 -4.63 0.53
C PHE A 126 -8.81 -4.74 1.04
N ASN A 127 -9.09 -5.63 1.99
CA ASN A 127 -10.47 -6.00 2.33
C ASN A 127 -10.68 -6.36 3.81
N PRO A 128 -11.94 -6.45 4.27
CA PRO A 128 -12.29 -6.81 5.64
C PRO A 128 -12.10 -8.30 5.98
N GLY A 129 -11.65 -9.13 5.02
CA GLY A 129 -11.36 -10.53 5.22
C GLY A 129 -12.41 -11.50 4.70
N PRO A 130 -12.08 -12.81 4.69
CA PRO A 130 -12.98 -13.86 4.24
C PRO A 130 -14.15 -14.04 5.20
N VAL A 131 -15.25 -14.61 4.72
CA VAL A 131 -16.53 -14.74 5.46
C VAL A 131 -16.36 -15.22 6.92
N LYS A 132 -15.48 -16.20 7.16
CA LYS A 132 -15.26 -16.79 8.49
C LYS A 132 -14.60 -15.85 9.50
N THR A 133 -13.71 -14.97 9.05
CA THR A 133 -12.92 -14.07 9.90
C THR A 133 -13.17 -12.60 9.56
N ARG A 134 -14.30 -12.32 8.92
CA ARG A 134 -14.62 -11.01 8.37
C ARG A 134 -14.74 -9.97 9.48
N ASN A 135 -13.98 -8.89 9.35
CA ASN A 135 -14.12 -7.72 10.19
C ASN A 135 -15.41 -6.96 9.84
N LYS A 136 -16.44 -7.19 10.64
CA LYS A 136 -17.78 -6.59 10.44
C LYS A 136 -17.76 -5.07 10.54
N LYS A 137 -16.81 -4.48 11.29
CA LYS A 137 -16.73 -3.02 11.41
C LYS A 137 -16.23 -2.35 10.14
N PHE A 138 -15.40 -3.02 9.33
CA PHE A 138 -14.91 -2.50 8.04
C PHE A 138 -15.64 -3.09 6.82
N ALA A 139 -16.57 -4.04 7.02
CA ALA A 139 -17.50 -4.51 5.99
C ALA A 139 -18.60 -3.47 5.74
N ASN A 140 -18.19 -2.32 5.18
CA ASN A 140 -19.03 -1.16 4.93
C ASN A 140 -18.50 -0.37 3.72
N THR A 141 -19.17 0.75 3.39
CA THR A 141 -18.84 1.62 2.24
C THR A 141 -18.34 3.01 2.65
N ASN A 142 -17.91 3.22 3.90
CA ASN A 142 -17.29 4.45 4.39
C ASN A 142 -15.85 4.59 3.87
N THR A 143 -15.69 4.54 2.56
CA THR A 143 -14.41 4.58 1.85
C THR A 143 -14.15 5.94 1.25
N TYR A 144 -12.90 6.38 1.32
CA TYR A 144 -12.46 7.67 0.81
C TYR A 144 -11.17 7.52 0.02
N PHE A 145 -10.97 8.37 -0.98
CA PHE A 145 -9.71 8.51 -1.72
C PHE A 145 -9.24 9.97 -1.63
N LEU A 146 -7.95 10.21 -1.89
CA LEU A 146 -7.38 11.55 -1.84
C LEU A 146 -7.52 12.29 -3.18
N ALA A 147 -8.42 13.26 -3.22
CA ALA A 147 -8.69 14.16 -4.35
C ALA A 147 -8.04 15.55 -4.12
N PRO A 148 -8.02 16.47 -5.11
CA PRO A 148 -7.37 17.77 -5.00
C PRO A 148 -7.78 18.61 -3.78
N ASP A 149 -9.04 18.54 -3.38
CA ASP A 149 -9.63 19.28 -2.26
C ASP A 149 -9.72 18.44 -0.96
N GLY A 150 -9.02 17.30 -0.91
CA GLY A 150 -8.93 16.43 0.26
C GLY A 150 -9.61 15.07 0.07
N LEU A 151 -9.96 14.42 1.18
CA LEU A 151 -10.59 13.10 1.13
C LEU A 151 -12.03 13.20 0.59
N LYS A 152 -12.28 12.50 -0.52
CA LYS A 152 -13.61 12.37 -1.13
C LYS A 152 -14.16 10.98 -0.90
N LYS A 153 -15.45 10.91 -0.58
CA LYS A 153 -16.13 9.63 -0.40
C LYS A 153 -16.28 8.95 -1.76
N LEU A 154 -15.85 7.70 -1.83
CA LEU A 154 -16.11 6.82 -2.96
C LEU A 154 -17.55 6.30 -2.82
N VAL A 155 -18.39 6.50 -3.83
CA VAL A 155 -19.83 6.30 -3.73
C VAL A 155 -20.28 4.95 -4.28
N LYS A 156 -19.69 4.51 -5.41
CA LYS A 156 -20.02 3.22 -6.05
C LYS A 156 -18.74 2.44 -6.35
N ARG A 157 -18.57 1.93 -7.56
CA ARG A 157 -17.42 1.12 -7.99
C ARG A 157 -16.56 1.84 -9.02
N GLU A 158 -16.69 3.17 -9.05
CA GLU A 158 -15.95 4.04 -9.94
C GLU A 158 -14.45 3.95 -9.72
N ILE A 159 -13.71 4.12 -10.81
CA ILE A 159 -12.26 4.24 -10.82
C ILE A 159 -11.90 5.71 -10.90
N HIS A 160 -11.09 6.16 -9.94
CA HIS A 160 -10.49 7.48 -9.89
C HIS A 160 -9.00 7.33 -10.21
N PHE A 161 -8.58 7.80 -11.38
CA PHE A 161 -7.20 7.63 -11.82
C PHE A 161 -6.29 8.65 -11.16
N ASN A 162 -4.99 8.36 -11.16
CA ASN A 162 -3.97 9.32 -10.79
C ASN A 162 -3.94 10.43 -11.85
N THR A 163 -4.25 11.66 -11.42
CA THR A 163 -4.28 12.87 -12.25
C THR A 163 -3.00 13.03 -13.08
N ALA A 164 -1.84 12.68 -12.52
CA ALA A 164 -0.53 12.87 -13.17
C ALA A 164 -0.31 11.97 -14.41
N VAL A 165 -1.05 10.87 -14.54
CA VAL A 165 -0.93 9.94 -15.67
C VAL A 165 -2.25 9.76 -16.43
N ARG A 166 -3.22 10.64 -16.18
CA ARG A 166 -4.58 10.55 -16.71
C ARG A 166 -4.60 10.53 -18.24
N ASP A 167 -3.84 11.40 -18.88
CA ASP A 167 -3.78 11.49 -20.34
C ASP A 167 -3.23 10.22 -20.97
N LEU A 168 -2.22 9.60 -20.35
CA LEU A 168 -1.66 8.32 -20.82
C LEU A 168 -2.69 7.20 -20.73
N VAL A 169 -3.48 7.16 -19.65
CA VAL A 169 -4.59 6.22 -19.51
C VAL A 169 -5.67 6.46 -20.56
N ASN A 170 -6.01 7.71 -20.85
CA ASN A 170 -7.02 8.06 -21.86
C ASN A 170 -6.59 7.62 -23.27
N ASN A 171 -5.29 7.67 -23.59
CA ASN A 171 -4.76 7.23 -24.88
C ASN A 171 -4.91 5.73 -25.15
N GLU A 172 -5.11 4.92 -24.11
CA GLU A 172 -5.35 3.47 -24.24
C GLU A 172 -6.81 3.13 -24.58
N ALA A 173 -7.73 4.08 -24.46
CA ALA A 173 -9.13 3.84 -24.78
C ALA A 173 -9.32 3.61 -26.29
N LYS A 174 -10.06 2.57 -26.67
CA LYS A 174 -10.49 2.32 -28.05
C LYS A 174 -11.93 2.79 -28.19
N ASP A 175 -12.16 3.78 -29.04
CA ASP A 175 -13.47 4.43 -29.22
C ASP A 175 -14.06 4.96 -27.89
N GLY A 176 -13.19 5.47 -27.01
CA GLY A 176 -13.56 5.97 -25.68
C GLY A 176 -13.91 4.86 -24.67
N GLN A 177 -13.61 3.60 -24.98
CA GLN A 177 -13.90 2.45 -24.12
C GLN A 177 -12.63 1.65 -23.79
N TYR A 178 -12.64 1.06 -22.60
CA TYR A 178 -11.66 0.06 -22.15
C TYR A 178 -12.33 -1.32 -22.13
N VAL A 179 -11.53 -2.39 -22.14
CA VAL A 179 -12.05 -3.77 -22.04
C VAL A 179 -12.89 -4.01 -20.77
N TRP A 180 -12.78 -3.13 -19.78
CA TRP A 180 -13.44 -3.21 -18.46
C TRP A 180 -14.46 -2.09 -18.20
N SER A 181 -14.74 -1.21 -19.18
CA SER A 181 -15.69 -0.08 -19.03
C SER A 181 -17.09 -0.51 -18.56
N HIS A 182 -17.55 -1.70 -18.95
CA HIS A 182 -18.85 -2.24 -18.56
C HIS A 182 -18.88 -2.70 -17.08
N LYS A 183 -17.71 -2.96 -16.50
CA LYS A 183 -17.55 -3.48 -15.13
C LYS A 183 -17.35 -2.34 -14.14
N TRP A 184 -16.56 -1.34 -14.52
CA TRP A 184 -16.17 -0.23 -13.66
C TRP A 184 -16.31 1.10 -14.39
N PRO A 185 -17.22 1.98 -13.96
CA PRO A 185 -17.30 3.32 -14.52
C PRO A 185 -16.06 4.12 -14.12
N ILE A 186 -15.70 5.11 -14.94
CA ILE A 186 -14.69 6.11 -14.59
C ILE A 186 -15.44 7.32 -14.05
N SER A 187 -14.88 8.02 -13.06
CA SER A 187 -15.51 9.22 -12.50
C SER A 187 -14.48 10.27 -12.14
N GLU A 188 -14.89 11.53 -12.28
CA GLU A 188 -14.24 12.67 -11.63
C GLU A 188 -14.68 12.78 -10.16
N PRO A 189 -13.89 13.43 -9.29
CA PRO A 189 -12.54 13.93 -9.58
C PRO A 189 -11.51 12.80 -9.64
N ASP A 190 -10.44 13.00 -10.41
CA ASP A 190 -9.25 12.14 -10.30
C ASP A 190 -8.60 12.20 -8.91
N ALA A 191 -7.85 11.15 -8.58
CA ALA A 191 -7.04 11.06 -7.37
C ALA A 191 -5.70 11.80 -7.57
N ILE A 192 -5.18 12.40 -6.50
CA ILE A 192 -3.87 13.09 -6.50
C ILE A 192 -2.84 12.44 -5.58
N GLY A 193 -3.25 11.50 -4.72
CA GLY A 193 -2.35 10.77 -3.86
C GLY A 193 -2.72 9.30 -3.77
N GLY A 194 -1.69 8.47 -3.63
CA GLY A 194 -1.82 7.02 -3.55
C GLY A 194 -2.32 6.59 -2.19
N LEU A 195 -3.56 6.97 -1.85
CA LEU A 195 -4.20 6.67 -0.58
C LEU A 195 -5.67 6.32 -0.78
N ILE A 196 -6.08 5.18 -0.20
CA ILE A 196 -7.49 4.82 0.00
C ILE A 196 -7.73 4.46 1.47
N VAL A 197 -8.82 4.97 2.02
CA VAL A 197 -9.14 4.96 3.46
C VAL A 197 -10.50 4.35 3.69
N ARG A 198 -10.71 3.66 4.82
CA ARG A 198 -12.03 3.29 5.32
C ARG A 198 -12.17 3.54 6.82
N GLU A 199 -13.30 4.13 7.20
CA GLU A 199 -13.71 4.25 8.59
C GLU A 199 -14.57 3.06 9.02
N SER A 200 -14.44 2.65 10.27
CA SER A 200 -15.31 1.64 10.86
C SER A 200 -16.76 2.14 10.95
N THR A 201 -17.71 1.22 11.03
CA THR A 201 -19.14 1.56 11.17
C THR A 201 -19.47 2.33 12.45
N ASP A 202 -18.65 2.21 13.50
CA ASP A 202 -18.79 2.93 14.76
C ASP A 202 -17.95 4.23 14.83
N GLY A 203 -17.20 4.56 13.77
CA GLY A 203 -16.37 5.76 13.68
C GLY A 203 -15.18 5.82 14.66
N LYS A 204 -14.83 4.69 15.31
CA LYS A 204 -13.74 4.62 16.29
C LYS A 204 -12.41 4.15 15.71
N TRP A 205 -12.45 3.47 14.58
CA TRP A 205 -11.29 2.88 13.93
C TRP A 205 -11.19 3.33 12.48
N VAL A 206 -9.97 3.39 12.00
CA VAL A 206 -9.66 3.68 10.61
C VAL A 206 -8.65 2.67 10.08
N CYS A 207 -8.81 2.29 8.82
CA CYS A 207 -7.80 1.56 8.07
C CYS A 207 -7.57 2.21 6.71
N GLY A 208 -6.45 1.90 6.09
CA GLY A 208 -6.14 2.37 4.75
C GLY A 208 -4.95 1.65 4.17
N ILE A 209 -4.74 1.83 2.87
CA ILE A 209 -3.53 1.40 2.19
C ILE A 209 -3.03 2.56 1.35
N ALA A 210 -1.71 2.73 1.33
CA ALA A 210 -1.03 3.74 0.56
C ALA A 210 0.14 3.16 -0.24
N TRP A 211 0.42 3.78 -1.37
CA TRP A 211 1.55 3.50 -2.24
C TRP A 211 2.15 4.80 -2.75
N GLN A 212 3.47 4.87 -2.77
CA GLN A 212 4.22 5.97 -3.36
C GLN A 212 3.85 6.11 -4.85
N GLU A 213 3.89 5.00 -5.59
CA GLU A 213 3.50 4.98 -7.00
C GLU A 213 2.17 4.26 -7.18
N PHE A 214 1.16 5.00 -7.62
CA PHE A 214 -0.19 4.49 -7.82
C PHE A 214 -0.76 4.89 -9.18
N LEU A 215 -1.65 4.06 -9.70
CA LEU A 215 -2.37 4.29 -10.95
C LEU A 215 -3.80 4.77 -10.70
N SER A 216 -4.50 4.17 -9.73
CA SER A 216 -5.91 4.46 -9.49
C SER A 216 -6.41 3.99 -8.13
N ALA A 217 -7.45 4.64 -7.63
CA ALA A 217 -8.22 4.22 -6.47
C ALA A 217 -9.62 3.73 -6.88
N GLN A 218 -10.07 2.63 -6.27
CA GLN A 218 -11.39 2.05 -6.50
C GLN A 218 -11.87 1.29 -5.25
N GLY A 219 -13.18 1.23 -5.01
CA GLY A 219 -13.75 0.49 -3.89
C GLY A 219 -15.02 -0.29 -4.22
N HIS A 220 -15.59 -0.87 -3.18
CA HIS A 220 -16.92 -1.50 -3.13
C HIS A 220 -17.11 -2.65 -4.13
N ASN A 221 -16.04 -3.38 -4.42
CA ASN A 221 -16.14 -4.69 -5.08
C ASN A 221 -16.88 -5.69 -4.17
N PRO A 222 -17.29 -6.89 -4.67
CA PRO A 222 -18.20 -7.79 -3.95
C PRO A 222 -17.79 -8.22 -2.53
N TRP A 223 -16.53 -8.05 -2.13
CA TRP A 223 -16.02 -8.32 -0.78
C TRP A 223 -15.75 -7.05 0.02
N GLU A 224 -16.33 -5.94 -0.41
CA GLU A 224 -16.10 -4.59 0.08
C GLU A 224 -14.61 -4.25 -0.07
N CYS A 225 -13.93 -4.81 -1.09
CA CYS A 225 -12.52 -4.52 -1.32
C CYS A 225 -12.31 -3.02 -1.61
N MET A 226 -11.13 -2.55 -1.25
CA MET A 226 -10.49 -1.32 -1.68
C MET A 226 -9.30 -1.72 -2.54
N HIS A 227 -9.27 -1.22 -3.77
CA HIS A 227 -8.21 -1.47 -4.74
C HIS A 227 -7.47 -0.15 -4.94
N LEU A 228 -6.22 -0.12 -4.52
CA LEU A 228 -5.29 0.95 -4.83
C LEU A 228 -4.22 0.37 -5.74
N SER A 229 -4.40 0.56 -7.04
CA SER A 229 -3.53 -0.02 -8.07
C SER A 229 -2.13 0.58 -7.96
N ILE A 230 -1.11 -0.26 -7.89
CA ILE A 230 0.29 0.12 -7.75
C ILE A 230 0.88 0.32 -9.14
N ARG A 231 1.40 1.51 -9.45
CA ARG A 231 1.97 1.79 -10.77
C ARG A 231 3.40 1.25 -10.84
N VAL A 232 3.58 0.16 -11.57
CA VAL A 232 4.86 -0.55 -11.69
C VAL A 232 5.68 -0.14 -12.90
N GLY A 233 5.05 0.52 -13.88
CA GLY A 233 5.71 1.11 -15.03
C GLY A 233 6.12 2.58 -14.87
N PRO A 234 6.92 3.13 -15.81
CA PRO A 234 7.57 2.41 -16.89
C PRO A 234 8.71 1.54 -16.35
N LEU A 235 8.94 0.38 -16.96
CA LEU A 235 10.00 -0.52 -16.52
C LEU A 235 10.53 -1.37 -17.70
N GLN A 236 11.80 -1.16 -18.06
CA GLN A 236 12.43 -1.88 -19.16
C GLN A 236 12.48 -3.39 -18.91
N SER A 237 12.44 -4.18 -19.98
CA SER A 237 12.68 -5.62 -19.92
C SER A 237 13.99 -5.93 -19.17
N GLY A 238 13.92 -6.85 -18.21
CA GLY A 238 15.05 -7.20 -17.32
C GLY A 238 15.29 -6.21 -16.17
N GLY A 239 14.68 -5.02 -16.21
CA GLY A 239 14.76 -3.98 -15.20
C GLY A 239 14.07 -4.35 -13.89
N SER A 240 14.39 -3.60 -12.82
CA SER A 240 13.76 -3.75 -11.51
C SER A 240 13.53 -2.38 -10.89
N LYS A 241 12.46 -2.24 -10.11
CA LYS A 241 12.24 -1.06 -9.26
C LYS A 241 11.61 -1.45 -7.92
N THR A 242 11.77 -0.59 -6.92
CA THR A 242 11.20 -0.77 -5.59
C THR A 242 10.26 0.38 -5.28
N ILE A 243 9.06 0.06 -4.78
CA ILE A 243 7.98 1.00 -4.51
C ILE A 243 7.63 0.88 -3.03
N ARG A 244 7.61 2.02 -2.34
CA ARG A 244 7.20 2.09 -0.94
C ARG A 244 5.69 2.11 -0.80
N GLY A 245 5.18 1.46 0.23
CA GLY A 245 3.77 1.51 0.60
C GLY A 245 3.56 1.38 2.11
N LYS A 246 2.31 1.45 2.52
CA LYS A 246 1.92 1.32 3.93
C LYS A 246 0.48 0.84 4.07
N ILE A 247 0.23 -0.04 5.03
CA ILE A 247 -1.10 -0.32 5.55
C ILE A 247 -1.26 0.43 6.86
N TYR A 248 -2.42 1.06 7.05
CA TYR A 248 -2.81 1.71 8.29
C TYR A 248 -3.92 0.91 8.97
N LEU A 249 -3.84 0.80 10.29
CA LEU A 249 -4.88 0.24 11.16
C LEU A 249 -4.72 0.77 12.58
N PHE A 250 -5.56 1.71 13.00
CA PHE A 250 -5.49 2.30 14.33
C PHE A 250 -6.81 2.97 14.76
N GLU A 251 -6.91 3.31 16.04
CA GLU A 251 -8.04 4.08 16.57
C GLU A 251 -8.00 5.54 16.11
N GLY A 252 -9.06 5.99 15.47
CA GLY A 252 -9.10 7.32 14.88
C GLY A 252 -10.12 7.41 13.75
N ASN A 253 -9.92 8.42 12.92
CA ASN A 253 -10.77 8.75 11.79
C ASN A 253 -9.92 8.97 10.54
N LYS A 254 -10.58 9.14 9.39
CA LYS A 254 -9.91 9.34 8.10
C LYS A 254 -8.99 10.55 8.06
N ASP A 255 -9.28 11.59 8.83
CA ASP A 255 -8.53 12.85 8.82
C ASP A 255 -7.18 12.68 9.54
N LYS A 256 -7.16 11.96 10.67
CA LYS A 256 -5.92 11.53 11.35
C LYS A 256 -5.07 10.61 10.47
N LEU A 257 -5.71 9.75 9.67
CA LEU A 257 -4.98 8.91 8.73
C LEU A 257 -4.36 9.74 7.61
N LEU A 258 -5.09 10.71 7.05
CA LEU A 258 -4.56 11.63 6.06
C LEU A 258 -3.33 12.40 6.58
N GLU A 259 -3.36 12.86 7.83
CA GLU A 259 -2.22 13.51 8.48
C GLU A 259 -0.99 12.59 8.54
N ARG A 260 -1.18 11.34 8.99
CA ARG A 260 -0.09 10.34 9.02
C ARG A 260 0.45 10.04 7.62
N TYR A 261 -0.44 9.84 6.65
CA TYR A 261 -0.05 9.65 5.25
C TYR A 261 0.82 10.81 4.75
N ARG A 262 0.41 12.06 5.02
CA ARG A 262 1.20 13.23 4.62
C ARG A 262 2.58 13.24 5.26
N ASN A 263 2.68 12.89 6.54
CA ASN A 263 3.97 12.83 7.23
C ASN A 263 4.85 11.68 6.71
N ASP A 264 4.25 10.50 6.50
CA ASP A 264 4.96 9.31 6.03
C ASP A 264 5.46 9.47 4.60
N PHE A 265 4.82 10.33 3.78
CA PHE A 265 5.16 10.58 2.37
C PHE A 265 5.56 12.04 2.11
N ALA A 266 6.02 12.78 3.13
CA ALA A 266 6.36 14.21 3.03
C ALA A 266 7.66 14.49 2.25
N ASP A 267 8.59 13.54 2.23
CA ASP A 267 9.93 13.70 1.64
C ASP A 267 9.97 13.39 0.12
N GLU A 268 8.81 13.44 -0.55
CA GLU A 268 8.66 13.07 -1.96
C GLU A 268 8.21 14.23 -2.86
#